data_AF-A0A951K8I6-F1
#
_entry.id   AF-A0A951K8I6-F1
#
_cell.length_a   1.000
_cell.length_b   1.000
_cell.length_c   1.000
_cell.angle_alpha   90.00
_cell.angle_beta   90.00
_cell.angle_gamma   90.00
#
_symmetry.space_group_name_H-M   'P 1'
#
loop_
_entity.id
_entity.type
_entity.pdbx_description
1 polymer ?
#
loop_
_entity_poly.entity_id
_entity_poly.type
_entity_poly.pdbx_seq_one_letter_code
_entity_poly.pdbx_strand_id
1 'polypeptide(L)'
;MVAFDGVVLSDLATPCDVFGRVRNSKGRLAYEVRVCTFGRQIRSAHLKVATPWRLASLRHANTIIVPGIEPIDRAVPEQVVRALRRGIARGARV
;
A
#
# COMPACT_ATOMS: atom_id res chain seq x y z
N MET A 1 0.63 1.78 2.03
CA MET A 1 0.97 0.71 1.09
C MET A 1 0.39 1.00 -0.28
N VAL A 2 1.06 0.56 -1.33
CA VAL A 2 0.57 0.67 -2.70
C VAL A 2 -0.33 -0.52 -3.03
N ALA A 3 -1.40 -0.28 -3.79
CA ALA A 3 -2.34 -1.31 -4.22
C ALA A 3 -2.76 -1.09 -5.67
N PHE A 4 -2.81 -2.15 -6.44
CA PHE A 4 -3.33 -2.19 -7.81
C PHE A 4 -3.88 -3.58 -8.11
N ASP A 5 -4.51 -3.77 -9.26
CA ASP A 5 -5.09 -5.07 -9.60
C ASP A 5 -4.02 -6.17 -9.64
N GLY A 6 -4.34 -7.33 -9.06
CA GLY A 6 -3.46 -8.48 -9.00
C GLY A 6 -2.54 -8.51 -7.79
N VAL A 7 -2.61 -7.57 -6.86
CA VAL A 7 -1.86 -7.69 -5.59
C VAL A 7 -2.35 -8.89 -4.78
N VAL A 8 -1.40 -9.58 -4.13
CA VAL A 8 -1.67 -10.65 -3.18
C VAL A 8 -2.36 -10.07 -1.95
N LEU A 9 -3.52 -10.63 -1.58
CA LEU A 9 -4.36 -10.05 -0.54
C LEU A 9 -3.71 -10.12 0.85
N SER A 10 -3.03 -11.22 1.18
CA SER A 10 -2.32 -11.36 2.47
C SER A 10 -1.26 -10.28 2.65
N ASP A 11 -0.55 -9.93 1.58
CA ASP A 11 0.51 -8.92 1.61
C ASP A 11 -0.02 -7.50 1.83
N LEU A 12 -1.30 -7.25 1.51
CA LEU A 12 -2.01 -6.04 1.92
C LEU A 12 -2.57 -6.14 3.35
N ALA A 13 -3.16 -7.29 3.71
CA ALA A 13 -3.88 -7.47 4.97
C ALA A 13 -2.92 -7.51 6.17
N THR A 14 -1.81 -8.24 6.07
CA THR A 14 -0.85 -8.42 7.16
C THR A 14 -0.32 -7.08 7.68
N PRO A 15 0.13 -6.13 6.84
CA PRO A 15 0.51 -4.80 7.31
C PRO A 15 -0.63 -3.99 7.92
N CYS A 16 -1.86 -4.12 7.40
CA CYS A 16 -3.02 -3.44 7.98
C CYS A 16 -3.24 -3.88 9.43
N ASP A 17 -3.19 -5.19 9.69
CA ASP A 17 -3.36 -5.72 11.04
C ASP A 17 -2.17 -5.44 11.95
N VAL A 18 -0.94 -5.67 11.46
CA VAL A 18 0.27 -5.48 12.27
C VAL A 18 0.42 -4.00 12.62
N PHE A 19 0.52 -3.09 11.64
CA PHE A 19 0.79 -1.68 11.93
C PHE A 19 -0.43 -0.93 12.46
N GLY A 20 -1.64 -1.30 12.03
CA GLY A 20 -2.87 -0.63 12.45
C GLY A 20 -3.22 -0.83 13.92
N ARG A 21 -2.60 -1.81 14.58
CA ARG A 21 -2.85 -2.13 15.99
C ARG A 21 -1.76 -1.66 16.94
N VAL A 22 -0.59 -1.25 16.43
CA VAL A 22 0.52 -0.80 17.28
C VAL A 22 0.17 0.51 17.98
N ARG A 23 0.35 0.52 19.30
CA ARG A 23 0.22 1.71 20.14
C ARG A 23 1.56 2.08 20.76
N ASN A 24 1.81 3.38 20.89
CA ASN A 24 2.98 3.89 21.60
C ASN A 24 2.78 3.84 23.13
N SER A 25 3.79 4.25 23.90
CA SER A 25 3.75 4.30 25.37
C SER A 25 2.63 5.17 25.95
N LYS A 26 2.04 6.07 25.15
CA LYS A 26 0.90 6.91 25.53
C LYS A 26 -0.44 6.34 25.06
N GLY A 27 -0.48 5.10 24.58
CA GLY A 27 -1.68 4.42 24.09
C GLY A 27 -2.20 4.92 22.74
N ARG A 28 -1.50 5.83 22.05
CA ARG A 28 -1.91 6.37 20.74
C ARG A 28 -1.43 5.45 19.61
N LEU A 29 -2.17 5.38 18.51
CA LEU A 29 -1.73 4.65 17.31
C LEU A 29 -0.36 5.15 16.88
N ALA A 30 0.58 4.22 16.68
CA ALA A 30 1.94 4.55 16.26
C ALA A 30 2.06 4.77 14.75
N TYR A 31 1.11 4.24 13.97
CA TYR A 31 1.10 4.34 12.52
C TYR A 31 -0.25 4.82 12.01
N GLU A 32 -0.21 5.65 10.97
CA GLU A 32 -1.35 5.86 10.08
C GLU A 32 -1.21 4.90 8.88
N VAL A 33 -2.13 3.93 8.78
CA VAL A 33 -2.11 2.94 7.70
C VAL A 33 -3.09 3.35 6.61
N ARG A 34 -2.58 3.48 5.38
CA ARG A 34 -3.38 3.78 4.18
C ARG A 34 -3.08 2.77 3.07
N VAL A 35 -4.12 2.18 2.49
CA VAL A 35 -4.07 1.41 1.24
C VAL A 35 -4.33 2.38 0.10
N CYS A 36 -3.37 2.58 -0.82
CA CYS A 36 -3.45 3.63 -1.84
C CYS A 36 -3.50 3.04 -3.25
N THR A 37 -4.51 3.39 -4.06
CA THR A 37 -4.68 2.88 -5.44
C THR A 37 -5.01 3.97 -6.46
N PHE A 38 -4.93 3.67 -7.76
CA PHE A 38 -5.30 4.58 -8.85
C PHE A 38 -6.75 5.06 -8.77
N GLY A 39 -7.65 4.10 -8.51
CA GLY A 39 -9.10 4.31 -8.48
C GLY A 39 -9.66 4.34 -7.07
N ARG A 40 -10.83 3.72 -6.89
CA ARG A 40 -11.47 3.51 -5.60
C ARG A 40 -11.53 2.05 -5.18
N GLN A 41 -11.07 1.15 -6.05
CA GLN A 41 -11.15 -0.28 -5.85
C GLN A 41 -10.03 -0.97 -6.63
N ILE A 42 -9.58 -2.11 -6.11
CA ILE A 42 -8.71 -3.06 -6.82
C ILE A 42 -9.38 -4.44 -6.86
N ARG A 43 -8.97 -5.28 -7.82
CA ARG A 43 -9.30 -6.71 -7.86
C ARG A 43 -8.08 -7.54 -7.44
N SER A 44 -8.25 -8.36 -6.42
CA SER A 44 -7.32 -9.44 -6.05
C SER A 44 -7.92 -10.79 -6.48
N ALA A 45 -7.24 -11.90 -6.18
CA ALA A 45 -7.63 -13.25 -6.61
C ALA A 45 -9.05 -13.62 -6.16
N HIS A 46 -9.39 -13.34 -4.89
CA HIS A 46 -10.63 -13.80 -4.28
C HIS A 46 -11.71 -12.72 -4.15
N LEU A 47 -11.33 -11.44 -4.14
CA LEU A 47 -12.26 -10.35 -3.87
C LEU A 47 -11.81 -9.02 -4.47
N LYS A 48 -12.72 -8.05 -4.41
CA LYS A 48 -12.45 -6.65 -4.70
C LYS A 48 -12.27 -5.89 -3.39
N VAL A 49 -11.23 -5.07 -3.30
CA VAL A 49 -10.96 -4.22 -2.13
C VAL A 49 -11.28 -2.78 -2.48
N ALA A 50 -12.27 -2.19 -1.83
CA ALA A 50 -12.50 -0.75 -1.90
C ALA A 50 -11.51 -0.01 -1.00
N THR A 51 -10.99 1.12 -1.48
CA THR A 51 -10.04 1.95 -0.73
C THR A 51 -10.42 3.42 -0.89
N PRO A 52 -10.43 4.19 0.21
CA PRO A 52 -10.72 5.62 0.16
C PRO A 52 -9.52 6.46 -0.31
N TRP A 53 -8.31 5.89 -0.39
CA TRP A 53 -7.09 6.65 -0.66
C TRP A 53 -6.59 6.47 -2.09
N ARG A 54 -6.30 7.60 -2.74
CA ARG A 54 -5.70 7.64 -4.08
C ARG A 54 -4.19 7.38 -4.00
N LEU A 55 -3.59 6.90 -5.08
CA LEU A 55 -2.15 6.62 -5.18
C LEU A 55 -1.30 7.83 -4.80
N ALA A 56 -1.77 9.03 -5.17
CA ALA A 56 -1.11 10.29 -4.83
C ALA A 56 -0.90 10.49 -3.32
N SER A 57 -1.64 9.80 -2.45
CA SER A 57 -1.44 9.84 -1.00
C SER A 57 -0.10 9.24 -0.55
N LEU A 58 0.55 8.42 -1.39
CA LEU A 58 1.90 7.91 -1.11
C LEU A 58 2.96 9.02 -1.00
N ARG A 59 2.67 10.23 -1.50
CA ARG A 59 3.58 11.39 -1.35
C ARG A 59 3.82 11.80 0.11
N HIS A 60 2.94 11.38 1.02
CA HIS A 60 3.01 11.70 2.45
C HIS A 60 3.50 10.53 3.29
N ALA A 61 3.68 9.34 2.70
CA ALA A 61 4.04 8.14 3.46
C ALA A 61 5.53 8.15 3.84
N ASN A 62 5.82 7.82 5.10
CA ASN A 62 7.18 7.57 5.60
C ASN A 62 7.66 6.14 5.34
N THR A 63 6.71 5.18 5.24
CA THR A 63 6.97 3.79 4.86
C THR A 63 5.98 3.37 3.78
N ILE A 64 6.46 2.82 2.67
CA ILE A 64 5.65 2.34 1.54
C ILE A 64 5.87 0.84 1.38
N ILE A 65 4.93 0.05 1.88
CA ILE A 65 4.95 -1.40 1.69
C ILE A 65 4.52 -1.73 0.26
N VAL A 66 5.31 -2.60 -0.39
CA VAL A 66 5.09 -3.14 -1.74
C VAL A 66 4.62 -4.59 -1.62
N PRO A 67 3.33 -4.87 -1.90
CA PRO A 67 2.81 -6.23 -1.90
C PRO A 67 3.38 -7.06 -3.04
N GLY A 68 3.38 -8.39 -2.87
CA GLY A 68 3.50 -9.33 -3.98
C GLY A 68 2.32 -9.21 -4.96
N ILE A 69 2.49 -9.78 -6.15
CA ILE A 69 1.49 -9.77 -7.23
C ILE A 69 1.28 -11.18 -7.77
N GLU A 70 0.07 -11.42 -8.28
CA GLU A 70 -0.35 -12.65 -8.94
C GLU A 70 -1.14 -12.29 -10.23
N PRO A 71 -0.76 -12.87 -11.39
CA PRO A 71 0.43 -13.70 -11.61
C PRO A 71 1.74 -12.89 -11.55
N ILE A 72 2.86 -13.57 -11.29
CA ILE A 72 4.16 -12.93 -11.05
C ILE A 72 4.71 -12.16 -12.27
N ASP A 73 4.27 -12.53 -13.46
CA ASP A 73 4.61 -11.88 -14.74
C ASP A 73 3.72 -10.67 -15.07
N ARG A 74 2.74 -10.35 -14.20
CA ARG A 74 1.88 -9.18 -14.36
C ARG A 74 2.72 -7.91 -14.39
N ALA A 75 2.50 -7.10 -15.43
CA ALA A 75 3.12 -5.79 -15.54
C ALA A 75 2.71 -4.89 -14.37
N VAL A 76 3.71 -4.35 -13.66
CA VAL A 76 3.49 -3.32 -12.64
C VAL A 76 3.18 -2.00 -13.34
N PRO A 77 2.04 -1.35 -13.06
CA PRO A 77 1.69 -0.10 -13.72
C PRO A 77 2.78 0.97 -13.51
N GLU A 78 3.21 1.64 -14.59
CA GLU A 78 4.34 2.58 -14.51
C GLU A 78 4.12 3.70 -13.49
N GLN A 79 2.86 4.10 -13.28
CA GLN A 79 2.51 5.10 -12.29
C GLN A 79 2.81 4.63 -10.85
N VAL A 80 2.69 3.33 -10.54
CA VAL A 80 3.16 2.74 -9.27
C VAL A 80 4.67 2.88 -9.18
N VAL A 81 5.39 2.46 -10.23
CA VAL A 81 6.87 2.55 -10.27
C VAL A 81 7.34 3.99 -10.07
N ARG A 82 6.70 4.96 -10.73
CA ARG A 82 6.98 6.39 -10.55
C ARG A 82 6.69 6.86 -9.11
N ALA A 83 5.59 6.42 -8.52
CA ALA A 83 5.25 6.78 -7.14
C ALA A 83 6.27 6.21 -6.13
N LEU A 84 6.72 4.97 -6.33
CA LEU A 84 7.74 4.33 -5.50
C LEU A 84 9.09 5.05 -5.63
N ARG A 85 9.55 5.34 -6.85
CA ARG A 85 10.78 6.12 -7.09
C ARG A 85 10.73 7.50 -6.41
N ARG A 86 9.59 8.20 -6.50
CA ARG A 86 9.39 9.49 -5.79
C ARG A 86 9.39 9.33 -4.27
N GLY A 87 8.89 8.21 -3.75
CA GLY A 87 8.98 7.87 -2.33
C GLY A 87 10.43 7.70 -1.87
N ILE A 88 11.19 6.88 -2.59
CA ILE A 88 12.63 6.64 -2.33
C ILE A 88 13.41 7.96 -2.38
N ALA A 89 13.21 8.76 -3.43
CA ALA A 89 13.89 10.05 -3.59
C ALA A 89 13.60 11.05 -2.45
N ARG A 90 12.43 10.93 -1.79
CA ARG A 90 12.06 11.73 -0.61
C ARG A 90 12.66 11.17 0.70
N GLY A 91 13.24 9.97 0.68
CA GLY A 91 13.74 9.28 1.87
C GLY A 91 12.67 8.44 2.58
N ALA A 92 11.57 8.10 1.92
CA ALA A 92 10.64 7.11 2.47
C ALA A 92 11.29 5.72 2.46
N ARG A 93 11.08 4.95 3.53
CA ARG A 93 11.39 3.51 3.53
C ARG A 93 10.43 2.81 2.57
N VAL A 94 10.93 2.00 1.65
CA VAL A 94 10.12 1.18 0.73
C VAL A 94 10.44 -0.28 0.96
#